data_AF-A0A956J1U0-F1
#
_entry.id   AF-A0A956J1U0-F1
#
_cell.length_a   1.000
_cell.length_b   1.000
_cell.length_c   1.000
_cell.angle_alpha   90.00
_cell.angle_beta   90.00
_cell.angle_gamma   90.00
#
_symmetry.space_group_name_H-M   'P 1'
#
loop_
_entity.id
_entity.type
_entity.pdbx_description
1 polymer ?
#
loop_
_entity_poly.entity_id
_entity_poly.type
_entity_poly.pdbx_seq_one_letter_code
_entity_poly.pdbx_strand_id
1 'polypeptide(L)'
;MSKTSEPTETSLDIAGRAIEGADIQELLLTIGRHQGLDMISAMGSLMAAQLAKRLKSTKEYKRLGFDWEEFCSRYLGKSRQQVDLSIKNLEEFGSIYFNLSEVVKVSPQTYRAIEGSINEEGAIEFGGEAVKIEKANAARVREIVEHLRKEAEKERQRATDLKHDAKEAREQRDQARKAEKREKERFDDYLKQQSGLYPHLTPNQRTLREVDMLLESQCQRLRKVKNSDELTEAERSELKGRWGLILDQICDATGVYLDPMQMELVEDAKTLMANAQ
;
A
#
# COMPACT_ATOMS: atom_id res chain seq x y z
N MET A 1 -42.51 98.71 5.46
CA MET A 1 -43.46 97.59 5.45
C MET A 1 -42.80 96.42 4.74
N SER A 2 -42.81 95.27 5.40
CA SER A 2 -41.92 94.13 5.23
C SER A 2 -42.03 93.44 3.87
N LYS A 3 -40.88 93.11 3.27
CA LYS A 3 -40.76 92.05 2.28
C LYS A 3 -40.73 90.72 3.02
N THR A 4 -41.78 89.91 2.86
CA THR A 4 -41.81 88.50 3.23
C THR A 4 -40.94 87.72 2.24
N SER A 5 -39.79 87.23 2.71
CA SER A 5 -39.01 86.19 2.03
C SER A 5 -39.49 84.84 2.55
N GLU A 6 -40.16 84.07 1.69
CA GLU A 6 -40.38 82.63 1.93
C GLU A 6 -39.01 81.91 1.90
N PRO A 7 -38.77 80.94 2.79
CA PRO A 7 -37.55 80.14 2.72
C PRO A 7 -37.70 79.15 1.56
N THR A 8 -36.85 79.27 0.56
CA THR A 8 -36.70 78.30 -0.53
C THR A 8 -36.17 77.00 0.08
N GLU A 9 -37.04 75.99 0.23
CA GLU A 9 -36.63 74.64 0.61
C GLU A 9 -35.57 74.14 -0.37
N THR A 10 -34.44 73.69 0.19
CA THR A 10 -33.29 73.23 -0.59
C THR A 10 -33.63 71.86 -1.18
N SER A 11 -33.17 71.54 -2.41
CA SER A 11 -33.45 70.25 -3.06
C SER A 11 -33.08 69.00 -2.24
N LEU A 12 -32.23 69.14 -1.22
CA LEU A 12 -31.94 68.10 -0.23
C LEU A 12 -33.11 67.81 0.74
N ASP A 13 -33.94 68.81 1.07
CA ASP A 13 -35.09 68.64 1.98
C ASP A 13 -36.25 67.90 1.29
N ILE A 14 -36.33 67.98 -0.03
CA ILE A 14 -37.28 67.24 -0.88
C ILE A 14 -36.82 65.78 -1.04
N ALA A 15 -35.51 65.55 -1.20
CA ALA A 15 -34.93 64.20 -1.25
C ALA A 15 -35.00 63.47 0.10
N GLY A 16 -34.94 64.21 1.23
CA GLY A 16 -35.04 63.65 2.58
C GLY A 16 -36.45 63.23 3.00
N ARG A 17 -37.50 63.70 2.32
CA ARG A 17 -38.91 63.38 2.64
C ARG A 17 -39.50 62.20 1.88
N ALA A 18 -38.78 61.65 0.89
CA ALA A 18 -39.29 60.60 0.00
C ALA A 18 -38.58 59.24 0.17
N ILE A 19 -38.02 58.95 1.35
CA ILE A 19 -37.68 57.58 1.71
C ILE A 19 -38.59 57.19 2.86
N GLU A 20 -39.85 56.90 2.52
CA GLU A 20 -40.82 56.33 3.45
C GLU A 20 -40.23 55.05 4.06
N GLY A 21 -40.47 54.80 5.35
CA GLY A 21 -39.81 53.71 6.09
C GLY A 21 -39.94 52.30 5.48
N ALA A 22 -40.86 52.09 4.54
CA ALA A 22 -40.96 50.87 3.73
C ALA A 22 -39.79 50.71 2.73
N ASP A 23 -39.32 51.81 2.15
CA ASP A 23 -38.28 51.85 1.12
C ASP A 23 -36.86 51.65 1.73
N ILE A 24 -36.64 52.17 2.95
CA ILE A 24 -35.42 51.85 3.75
C ILE A 24 -35.38 50.37 4.13
N GLN A 25 -36.52 49.78 4.52
CA GLN A 25 -36.57 48.36 4.87
C GLN A 25 -36.31 47.48 3.66
N GLU A 26 -36.91 47.78 2.50
CA GLU A 26 -36.66 47.06 1.25
C GLU A 26 -35.21 47.20 0.77
N LEU A 27 -34.63 48.39 0.92
CA LEU A 27 -33.22 48.64 0.64
C LEU A 27 -32.30 47.81 1.55
N LEU A 28 -32.54 47.81 2.86
CA LEU A 28 -31.76 47.02 3.83
C LEU A 28 -31.90 45.52 3.57
N LEU A 29 -33.09 45.05 3.20
CA LEU A 29 -33.33 43.65 2.86
C LEU A 29 -32.59 43.26 1.58
N THR A 30 -32.53 44.16 0.59
CA THR A 30 -31.83 43.97 -0.67
C THR A 30 -30.32 43.98 -0.47
N ILE A 31 -29.79 44.89 0.37
CA ILE A 31 -28.38 44.88 0.79
C ILE A 31 -28.04 43.58 1.51
N GLY A 32 -28.89 43.13 2.44
CA GLY A 32 -28.69 41.85 3.15
C GLY A 32 -28.73 40.63 2.21
N ARG A 33 -29.62 40.63 1.21
CA ARG A 33 -29.66 39.61 0.16
C ARG A 33 -28.40 39.64 -0.71
N HIS A 34 -27.95 40.83 -1.11
CA HIS A 34 -26.74 41.00 -1.92
C HIS A 34 -25.50 40.55 -1.14
N GLN A 35 -25.34 40.97 0.12
CA GLN A 35 -24.25 40.52 0.99
C GLN A 35 -24.30 39.01 1.24
N GLY A 36 -25.49 38.43 1.39
CA GLY A 36 -25.68 36.99 1.47
C GLY A 36 -25.29 36.26 0.18
N LEU A 37 -25.70 36.77 -0.97
CA LEU A 37 -25.36 36.22 -2.30
C LEU A 37 -23.87 36.37 -2.62
N ASP A 38 -23.24 37.47 -2.25
CA ASP A 38 -21.80 37.67 -2.33
C ASP A 38 -21.07 36.68 -1.43
N MET A 39 -21.55 36.49 -0.20
CA MET A 39 -20.97 35.52 0.73
C MET A 39 -21.12 34.08 0.22
N ILE A 40 -22.27 33.74 -0.40
CA ILE A 40 -22.52 32.43 -1.02
C ILE A 40 -21.64 32.24 -2.27
N SER A 41 -21.51 33.27 -3.10
CA SER A 41 -20.68 33.24 -4.32
C SER A 41 -19.18 33.23 -4.00
N ALA A 42 -18.79 33.80 -2.87
CA ALA A 42 -17.42 33.86 -2.38
C ALA A 42 -17.05 32.70 -1.43
N MET A 43 -18.02 31.91 -0.94
CA MET A 43 -17.72 30.77 -0.07
C MET A 43 -17.06 29.66 -0.87
N GLY A 44 -15.73 29.70 -0.90
CA GLY A 44 -14.89 28.57 -1.27
C GLY A 44 -15.24 27.34 -0.42
N SER A 45 -14.93 26.16 -0.96
CA SER A 45 -15.33 24.90 -0.31
C SER A 45 -14.73 24.75 1.10
N LEU A 46 -13.55 25.35 1.32
CA LEU A 46 -12.90 25.47 2.62
C LEU A 46 -13.73 26.26 3.64
N MET A 47 -14.15 27.47 3.27
CA MET A 47 -14.92 28.37 4.14
C MET A 47 -16.27 27.74 4.51
N ALA A 48 -16.90 27.05 3.55
CA ALA A 48 -18.12 26.28 3.80
C ALA A 48 -17.93 25.17 4.83
N ALA A 49 -16.85 24.40 4.73
CA ALA A 49 -16.52 23.36 5.70
C ALA A 49 -16.21 23.96 7.09
N GLN A 50 -15.50 25.09 7.16
CA GLN A 50 -15.18 25.77 8.42
C GLN A 50 -16.44 26.31 9.12
N LEU A 51 -17.34 26.95 8.37
CA LEU A 51 -18.59 27.44 8.90
C LEU A 51 -19.47 26.29 9.39
N ALA A 52 -19.59 25.21 8.61
CA ALA A 52 -20.33 24.03 9.02
C ALA A 52 -19.77 23.40 10.29
N LYS A 53 -18.44 23.30 10.42
CA LYS A 53 -17.76 22.82 11.62
C LYS A 53 -18.10 23.70 12.84
N ARG A 54 -18.04 25.02 12.69
CA ARG A 54 -18.41 25.97 13.75
C ARG A 54 -19.87 25.83 14.17
N LEU A 55 -20.80 25.84 13.22
CA LEU A 55 -22.24 25.72 13.50
C LEU A 55 -22.57 24.39 14.21
N LYS A 56 -21.90 23.31 13.80
CA LYS A 56 -22.04 21.99 14.42
C LYS A 56 -21.51 21.98 15.86
N SER A 57 -20.36 22.61 16.10
CA SER A 57 -19.73 22.65 17.43
C SER A 57 -20.47 23.56 18.40
N THR A 58 -20.92 24.74 17.96
CA THR A 58 -21.67 25.70 18.81
C THR A 58 -23.12 25.30 19.02
N LYS A 59 -23.64 24.36 18.22
CA LYS A 59 -25.04 23.89 18.25
C LYS A 59 -26.05 25.03 18.03
N GLU A 60 -25.65 26.10 17.34
CA GLU A 60 -26.51 27.27 17.08
C GLU A 60 -27.80 26.90 16.33
N TYR A 61 -27.76 25.88 15.49
CA TYR A 61 -28.94 25.35 14.79
C TYR A 61 -30.07 24.92 15.75
N LYS A 62 -29.74 24.50 16.99
CA LYS A 62 -30.75 24.14 18.00
C LYS A 62 -31.52 25.35 18.50
N ARG A 63 -30.92 26.55 18.48
CA ARG A 63 -31.63 27.79 18.86
C ARG A 63 -32.74 28.14 17.87
N LEU A 64 -32.62 27.65 16.64
CA LEU A 64 -33.61 27.77 15.59
C LEU A 64 -34.64 26.62 15.61
N GLY A 65 -34.55 25.71 16.59
CA GLY A 65 -35.49 24.60 16.75
C GLY A 65 -35.27 23.42 15.78
N PHE A 66 -34.20 23.44 14.99
CA PHE A 66 -33.89 22.36 14.04
C PHE A 66 -32.95 21.33 14.66
N ASP A 67 -33.07 20.09 14.19
CA ASP A 67 -31.99 19.12 14.35
C ASP A 67 -30.86 19.37 13.32
N TRP A 68 -29.77 18.61 13.43
CA TRP A 68 -28.61 18.81 12.54
C TRP A 68 -28.93 18.44 11.08
N GLU A 69 -29.79 17.44 10.86
CA GLU A 69 -30.10 16.91 9.54
C GLU A 69 -31.06 17.82 8.78
N GLU A 70 -32.11 18.27 9.46
CA GLU A 70 -33.05 19.29 9.00
C GLU A 70 -32.32 20.59 8.68
N PHE A 71 -31.41 21.03 9.56
CA PHE A 71 -30.62 22.23 9.32
C PHE A 71 -29.73 22.10 8.08
N CYS A 72 -29.04 20.97 7.93
CA CYS A 72 -28.18 20.73 6.77
C CYS A 72 -28.98 20.76 5.46
N SER A 73 -30.11 20.05 5.39
CA SER A 73 -30.90 20.00 4.15
C SER A 73 -31.53 21.36 3.82
N ARG A 74 -32.07 22.06 4.82
CA ARG A 74 -32.88 23.27 4.63
C ARG A 74 -32.05 24.54 4.49
N TYR A 75 -30.93 24.66 5.22
CA TYR A 75 -30.12 25.89 5.27
C TYR A 75 -28.74 25.74 4.63
N LEU A 76 -28.14 24.55 4.63
CA LEU A 76 -26.85 24.31 3.95
C LEU A 76 -27.03 23.72 2.54
N GLY A 77 -28.25 23.34 2.15
CA GLY A 77 -28.57 22.78 0.84
C GLY A 77 -27.87 21.46 0.54
N LYS A 78 -27.41 20.74 1.57
CA LYS A 78 -26.65 19.48 1.45
C LYS A 78 -27.19 18.45 2.43
N SER A 79 -27.07 17.18 2.08
CA SER A 79 -27.37 16.11 3.04
C SER A 79 -26.42 16.21 4.24
N ARG A 80 -26.90 15.80 5.42
CA ARG A 80 -26.06 15.68 6.61
C ARG A 80 -24.76 14.92 6.34
N GLN A 81 -24.83 13.84 5.57
CA GLN A 81 -23.66 13.03 5.21
C GLN A 81 -22.61 13.83 4.43
N GLN A 82 -23.02 14.64 3.46
CA GLN A 82 -22.11 15.49 2.68
C GLN A 82 -21.48 16.59 3.55
N VAL A 83 -22.25 17.20 4.45
CA VAL A 83 -21.75 18.23 5.37
C VAL A 83 -20.75 17.60 6.36
N ASP A 84 -21.12 16.49 6.99
CA ASP A 84 -20.26 15.77 7.93
C ASP A 84 -18.97 15.29 7.25
N LEU A 85 -19.04 14.81 6.01
CA LEU A 85 -17.85 14.45 5.21
C LEU A 85 -16.95 15.67 4.94
N SER A 86 -17.53 16.83 4.63
CA SER A 86 -16.74 18.05 4.41
C SER A 86 -16.02 18.52 5.69
N ILE A 87 -16.67 18.42 6.85
CA ILE A 87 -16.06 18.71 8.16
C ILE A 87 -14.93 17.72 8.44
N LYS A 88 -15.15 16.43 8.19
CA LYS A 88 -14.13 15.39 8.36
C LYS A 88 -12.91 15.65 7.48
N ASN A 89 -13.11 15.95 6.19
CA ASN A 89 -12.01 16.24 5.28
C ASN A 89 -11.23 17.50 5.71
N LEU A 90 -11.91 18.50 6.28
CA LEU A 90 -11.25 19.69 6.84
C LEU A 90 -10.41 19.35 8.07
N GLU A 91 -10.91 18.47 8.93
CA GLU A 91 -10.17 18.02 10.12
C GLU A 91 -8.99 17.13 9.77
N GLU A 92 -9.13 16.30 8.74
CA GLU A 92 -8.10 15.34 8.34
C GLU A 92 -7.00 15.99 7.51
N PHE A 93 -7.35 16.79 6.50
CA PHE A 93 -6.41 17.27 5.50
C PHE A 93 -6.18 18.78 5.53
N GLY A 94 -6.96 19.52 6.31
CA GLY A 94 -6.84 20.97 6.43
C GLY A 94 -7.21 21.74 5.16
N SER A 95 -6.69 22.96 5.05
CA SER A 95 -6.99 23.90 3.95
C SER A 95 -6.37 23.48 2.61
N ILE A 96 -5.21 22.82 2.64
CA ILE A 96 -4.45 22.43 1.43
C ILE A 96 -5.30 21.53 0.53
N TYR A 97 -6.00 20.54 1.11
CA TYR A 97 -6.93 19.68 0.36
C TYR A 97 -8.02 20.46 -0.38
N PHE A 98 -8.61 21.47 0.27
CA PHE A 98 -9.67 22.27 -0.35
C PHE A 98 -9.12 23.18 -1.45
N ASN A 99 -7.95 23.80 -1.23
CA ASN A 99 -7.28 24.60 -2.25
C ASN A 99 -6.94 23.74 -3.49
N LEU A 100 -6.43 22.53 -3.27
CA LEU A 100 -6.17 21.59 -4.36
C LEU A 100 -7.46 21.18 -5.07
N SER A 101 -8.53 20.90 -4.31
CA SER A 101 -9.83 20.50 -4.85
C SER A 101 -10.49 21.58 -5.71
N GLU A 102 -10.20 22.86 -5.45
CA GLU A 102 -10.65 23.99 -6.27
C GLU A 102 -9.91 24.10 -7.61
N VAL A 103 -8.67 23.62 -7.66
CA VAL A 103 -7.83 23.63 -8.87
C VAL A 103 -8.01 22.35 -9.69
N VAL A 104 -8.10 21.20 -9.02
CA VAL A 104 -8.17 19.86 -9.59
C VAL A 104 -9.20 19.03 -8.84
N LYS A 105 -10.07 18.31 -9.55
CA LYS A 105 -10.97 17.35 -8.90
C LYS A 105 -10.15 16.23 -8.27
N VAL A 106 -10.04 16.22 -6.95
CA VAL A 106 -9.29 15.24 -6.16
C VAL A 106 -10.23 14.61 -5.13
N SER A 107 -10.23 13.27 -5.05
CA SER A 107 -10.94 12.55 -4.00
C SER A 107 -10.08 12.48 -2.72
N PRO A 108 -10.66 12.27 -1.53
CA PRO A 108 -9.87 12.03 -0.31
C PRO A 108 -8.85 10.91 -0.45
N GLN A 109 -9.21 9.81 -1.11
CA GLN A 109 -8.30 8.68 -1.34
C GLN A 109 -7.14 9.06 -2.26
N THR A 110 -7.42 9.86 -3.30
CA THR A 110 -6.41 10.39 -4.20
C THR A 110 -5.48 11.36 -3.45
N TYR A 111 -6.03 12.24 -2.61
CA TYR A 111 -5.24 13.19 -1.83
C TYR A 111 -4.24 12.45 -0.94
N ARG A 112 -4.68 11.44 -0.18
CA ARG A 112 -3.79 10.61 0.65
C ARG A 112 -2.67 9.94 -0.13
N ALA A 113 -2.91 9.61 -1.41
CA ALA A 113 -1.89 8.99 -2.25
C ALA A 113 -0.81 9.97 -2.71
N ILE A 114 -1.12 11.27 -2.76
CA ILE A 114 -0.21 12.31 -3.25
C ILE A 114 0.27 13.26 -2.15
N GLU A 115 -0.30 13.18 -0.95
CA GLU A 115 -0.01 14.06 0.19
C GLU A 115 1.47 14.06 0.56
N GLY A 116 2.15 12.90 0.43
CA GLY A 116 3.59 12.80 0.67
C GLY A 116 4.47 13.58 -0.33
N SER A 117 3.90 14.05 -1.44
CA SER A 117 4.55 14.93 -2.41
C SER A 117 4.16 16.40 -2.21
N ILE A 118 3.36 16.73 -1.19
CA ILE A 118 2.97 18.10 -0.88
C ILE A 118 3.80 18.56 0.32
N ASN A 119 4.48 19.69 0.18
CA ASN A 119 5.28 20.25 1.26
C ASN A 119 4.43 21.01 2.29
N GLU A 120 5.06 21.43 3.39
CA GLU A 120 4.40 22.16 4.49
C GLU A 120 3.78 23.51 4.05
N GLU A 121 4.31 24.10 2.98
CA GLU A 121 3.80 25.36 2.40
C GLU A 121 2.59 25.16 1.47
N GLY A 122 2.20 23.91 1.19
CA GLY A 122 1.09 23.58 0.30
C GLY A 122 1.45 23.68 -1.19
N ALA A 123 2.71 23.45 -1.55
CA ALA A 123 3.17 23.27 -2.93
C ALA A 123 3.44 21.78 -3.21
N ILE A 124 3.20 21.36 -4.46
CA ILE A 124 3.47 19.99 -4.90
C ILE A 124 4.92 19.92 -5.39
N GLU A 125 5.71 19.07 -4.76
CA GLU A 125 7.07 18.74 -5.18
C GLU A 125 7.04 17.69 -6.29
N PHE A 126 7.59 18.05 -7.45
CA PHE A 126 7.64 17.14 -8.59
C PHE A 126 8.89 17.40 -9.42
N GLY A 127 9.73 16.38 -9.63
CA GLY A 127 10.92 16.48 -10.47
C GLY A 127 11.97 17.51 -9.97
N GLY A 128 12.02 17.78 -8.67
CA GLY A 128 12.91 18.78 -8.07
C GLY A 128 12.38 20.23 -8.11
N GLU A 129 11.15 20.44 -8.58
CA GLU A 129 10.46 21.73 -8.59
C GLU A 129 9.30 21.72 -7.59
N ALA A 130 9.08 22.84 -6.87
CA ALA A 130 7.91 23.03 -6.01
C ALA A 130 6.87 23.92 -6.72
N VAL A 131 5.72 23.33 -7.08
CA VAL A 131 4.64 24.01 -7.80
C VAL A 131 3.52 24.40 -6.85
N LYS A 132 3.27 25.71 -6.69
CA LYS A 132 2.20 26.23 -5.84
C LYS A 132 0.80 25.85 -6.36
N ILE A 133 -0.07 25.45 -5.45
CA ILE A 133 -1.47 25.07 -5.72
C ILE A 133 -2.33 26.34 -5.86
N GLU A 134 -2.32 26.92 -7.05
CA GLU A 134 -3.06 28.13 -7.39
C GLU A 134 -3.73 28.01 -8.75
N LYS A 135 -4.78 28.80 -9.00
CA LYS A 135 -5.51 28.78 -10.29
C LYS A 135 -4.60 29.10 -11.48
N ALA A 136 -3.59 29.95 -11.30
CA ALA A 136 -2.60 30.26 -12.34
C ALA A 136 -1.81 29.01 -12.80
N ASN A 137 -1.53 28.09 -11.88
CA ASN A 137 -0.79 26.87 -12.15
C ASN A 137 -1.71 25.67 -12.44
N ALA A 138 -3.02 25.88 -12.64
CA ALA A 138 -4.00 24.80 -12.68
C ALA A 138 -3.74 23.72 -13.75
N ALA A 139 -3.18 24.10 -14.90
CA ALA A 139 -2.81 23.12 -15.93
C ALA A 139 -1.66 22.22 -15.45
N ARG A 140 -0.61 22.82 -14.88
CA ARG A 140 0.57 22.12 -14.38
C ARG A 140 0.26 21.24 -13.16
N VAL A 141 -0.52 21.76 -12.22
CA VAL A 141 -0.98 21.00 -11.04
C VAL A 141 -1.79 19.78 -11.48
N ARG A 142 -2.68 19.90 -12.49
CA ARG A 142 -3.43 18.76 -13.03
C ARG A 142 -2.54 17.68 -13.59
N GLU A 143 -1.55 18.08 -14.38
CA GLU A 143 -0.59 17.16 -15.00
C GLU A 143 0.19 16.38 -13.92
N ILE A 144 0.72 17.07 -12.92
CA ILE A 144 1.48 16.47 -11.82
C ILE A 144 0.60 15.50 -11.03
N VAL A 145 -0.61 15.92 -10.63
CA VAL A 145 -1.55 15.07 -9.90
C VAL A 145 -1.89 13.80 -10.70
N GLU A 146 -2.05 13.91 -12.01
CA GLU A 146 -2.34 12.75 -12.86
C GLU A 146 -1.13 11.81 -13.00
N HIS A 147 0.10 12.34 -13.00
CA HIS A 147 1.30 11.52 -12.93
C HIS A 147 1.39 10.76 -11.61
N LEU A 148 1.26 11.49 -10.49
CA LEU A 148 1.33 10.90 -9.14
C LEU A 148 0.23 9.84 -8.92
N ARG A 149 -0.96 10.04 -9.49
CA ARG A 149 -2.03 9.01 -9.51
C ARG A 149 -1.58 7.73 -10.19
N LYS A 150 -0.99 7.84 -11.39
CA LYS A 150 -0.54 6.68 -12.15
C LYS A 150 0.60 5.95 -11.44
N GLU A 151 1.50 6.69 -10.80
CA GLU A 151 2.58 6.09 -9.99
C GLU A 151 2.03 5.38 -8.76
N ALA A 152 1.13 6.02 -8.01
CA ALA A 152 0.50 5.41 -6.85
C ALA A 152 -0.27 4.13 -7.21
N GLU A 153 -0.94 4.11 -8.36
CA GLU A 153 -1.65 2.91 -8.84
C GLU A 153 -0.69 1.79 -9.23
N LYS A 154 0.38 2.11 -9.96
CA LYS A 154 1.43 1.13 -10.29
C LYS A 154 2.05 0.52 -9.04
N GLU A 155 2.31 1.34 -8.02
CA GLU A 155 2.91 0.85 -6.78
C GLU A 155 1.94 -0.04 -5.98
N ARG A 156 0.65 0.30 -5.98
CA ARG A 156 -0.38 -0.59 -5.41
C ARG A 156 -0.43 -1.93 -6.12
N GLN A 157 -0.40 -1.93 -7.46
CA GLN A 157 -0.41 -3.16 -8.25
C GLN A 157 0.84 -4.01 -7.96
N ARG A 158 2.02 -3.40 -7.92
CA ARG A 158 3.26 -4.11 -7.53
C ARG A 158 3.15 -4.72 -6.15
N ALA A 159 2.60 -3.98 -5.18
CA ALA A 159 2.40 -4.50 -3.83
C ALA A 159 1.39 -5.66 -3.78
N THR A 160 0.39 -5.69 -4.65
CA THR A 160 -0.53 -6.84 -4.75
C THR A 160 0.13 -8.04 -5.40
N ASP A 161 0.90 -7.83 -6.47
CA ASP A 161 1.60 -8.88 -7.19
C ASP A 161 2.66 -9.53 -6.28
N LEU A 162 3.46 -8.72 -5.58
CA LEU A 162 4.42 -9.22 -4.58
C LEU A 162 3.77 -10.04 -3.46
N LYS A 163 2.56 -9.66 -3.03
CA LYS A 163 1.81 -10.44 -2.02
C LYS A 163 1.33 -11.78 -2.59
N HIS A 164 0.92 -11.80 -3.85
CA HIS A 164 0.53 -13.02 -4.53
C HIS A 164 1.74 -13.96 -4.68
N ASP A 165 2.85 -13.46 -5.20
CA ASP A 165 4.09 -14.22 -5.39
C ASP A 165 4.63 -14.76 -4.05
N ALA A 166 4.60 -13.95 -2.99
CA ALA A 166 5.00 -14.39 -1.66
C ALA A 166 4.12 -15.52 -1.11
N LYS A 167 2.82 -15.50 -1.44
CA LYS A 167 1.90 -16.56 -1.07
C LYS A 167 2.20 -17.84 -1.85
N GLU A 168 2.40 -17.75 -3.16
CA GLU A 168 2.77 -18.90 -3.99
C GLU A 168 4.10 -19.53 -3.55
N ALA A 169 5.12 -18.71 -3.30
CA ALA A 169 6.41 -19.18 -2.82
C ALA A 169 6.30 -19.91 -1.47
N ARG A 170 5.41 -19.44 -0.57
CA ARG A 170 5.14 -20.12 0.70
C ARG A 170 4.49 -21.49 0.48
N GLU A 171 3.51 -21.56 -0.41
CA GLU A 171 2.83 -22.82 -0.74
C GLU A 171 3.78 -23.83 -1.39
N GLN A 172 4.65 -23.39 -2.29
CA GLN A 172 5.69 -24.23 -2.90
C GLN A 172 6.66 -24.79 -1.86
N ARG A 173 7.12 -23.94 -0.92
CA ARG A 173 8.00 -24.38 0.18
C ARG A 173 7.32 -25.41 1.08
N ASP A 174 6.04 -25.22 1.39
CA ASP A 174 5.26 -26.17 2.19
C ASP A 174 5.07 -27.51 1.45
N GLN A 175 4.90 -27.48 0.13
CA GLN A 175 4.85 -28.69 -0.71
C GLN A 175 6.20 -29.41 -0.76
N ALA A 176 7.30 -28.68 -0.97
CA ALA A 176 8.66 -29.24 -0.98
C ALA A 176 8.99 -29.91 0.37
N ARG A 177 8.67 -29.25 1.49
CA ARG A 177 8.86 -29.81 2.84
C ARG A 177 8.06 -31.09 3.06
N LYS A 178 6.82 -31.16 2.54
CA LYS A 178 6.01 -32.38 2.60
C LYS A 178 6.58 -33.49 1.71
N ALA A 179 7.12 -33.15 0.54
CA ALA A 179 7.75 -34.11 -0.36
C ALA A 179 9.03 -34.70 0.24
N GLU A 180 9.91 -33.87 0.80
CA GLU A 180 11.13 -34.30 1.48
C GLU A 180 10.81 -35.23 2.66
N LYS A 181 9.80 -34.88 3.46
CA LYS A 181 9.35 -35.75 4.57
C LYS A 181 8.90 -37.12 4.07
N ARG A 182 8.11 -37.16 2.99
CA ARG A 182 7.65 -38.43 2.37
C ARG A 182 8.81 -39.25 1.81
N GLU A 183 9.81 -38.60 1.23
CA GLU A 183 11.00 -39.30 0.71
C GLU A 183 11.81 -39.92 1.85
N LYS A 184 12.00 -39.18 2.96
CA LYS A 184 12.65 -39.71 4.16
C LYS A 184 11.90 -40.90 4.75
N GLU A 185 10.57 -40.81 4.89
CA GLU A 185 9.74 -41.92 5.36
C GLU A 185 9.87 -43.15 4.46
N ARG A 186 9.87 -42.98 3.12
CA ARG A 186 10.09 -44.08 2.17
C ARG A 186 11.46 -44.72 2.34
N PHE A 187 12.49 -43.92 2.57
CA PHE A 187 13.85 -44.43 2.77
C PHE A 187 13.98 -45.21 4.09
N ASP A 188 13.39 -44.69 5.17
CA ASP A 188 13.36 -45.37 6.46
C ASP A 188 12.61 -46.72 6.37
N ASP A 189 11.50 -46.78 5.64
CA ASP A 189 10.75 -48.02 5.41
C ASP A 189 11.54 -49.03 4.55
N TYR A 190 12.26 -48.55 3.52
CA TYR A 190 13.16 -49.38 2.73
C TYR A 190 14.26 -50.02 3.57
N LEU A 191 14.92 -49.25 4.44
CA LEU A 191 15.95 -49.76 5.35
C LEU A 191 15.40 -50.83 6.30
N LYS A 192 14.21 -50.62 6.87
CA LYS A 192 13.55 -51.63 7.72
C LYS A 192 13.24 -52.92 6.97
N GLN A 193 12.77 -52.83 5.72
CA GLN A 193 12.46 -54.00 4.91
C GLN A 193 13.72 -54.80 4.56
N GLN A 194 14.82 -54.11 4.24
CA GLN A 194 16.13 -54.72 3.96
C GLN A 194 16.78 -55.35 5.20
N SER A 195 16.68 -54.72 6.38
CA SER A 195 17.27 -55.30 7.61
C SER A 195 16.64 -56.64 7.99
N GLY A 196 15.38 -56.87 7.62
CA GLY A 196 14.69 -58.15 7.78
C GLY A 196 15.11 -59.24 6.79
N LEU A 197 15.72 -58.88 5.66
CA LEU A 197 16.16 -59.83 4.63
C LEU A 197 17.43 -60.62 5.01
N TYR A 198 18.23 -60.11 5.96
CA TYR A 198 19.53 -60.70 6.30
C TYR A 198 19.72 -60.95 7.80
N PRO A 199 18.92 -61.84 8.41
CA PRO A 199 18.96 -62.09 9.85
C PRO A 199 20.28 -62.73 10.33
N HIS A 200 21.08 -63.28 9.41
CA HIS A 200 22.31 -64.02 9.67
C HIS A 200 23.59 -63.17 9.56
N LEU A 201 23.50 -61.89 9.20
CA LEU A 201 24.68 -61.02 9.14
C LEU A 201 25.22 -60.74 10.54
N THR A 202 26.54 -60.86 10.68
CA THR A 202 27.26 -60.37 11.85
C THR A 202 27.14 -58.84 11.99
N PRO A 203 27.35 -58.28 13.19
CA PRO A 203 27.22 -56.83 13.41
C PRO A 203 28.03 -55.99 12.40
N ASN A 204 29.28 -56.36 12.12
CA ASN A 204 30.12 -55.63 11.17
C ASN A 204 29.61 -55.70 9.73
N GLN A 205 29.09 -56.86 9.31
CA GLN A 205 28.53 -57.01 7.96
C GLN A 205 27.21 -56.25 7.80
N ARG A 206 26.45 -56.08 8.90
CA ARG A 206 25.27 -55.23 8.91
C ARG A 206 25.64 -53.75 8.74
N THR A 207 26.65 -53.27 9.46
CA THR A 207 27.16 -51.90 9.32
C THR A 207 27.71 -51.63 7.92
N LEU A 208 28.49 -52.56 7.35
CA LEU A 208 28.99 -52.45 5.98
C LEU A 208 27.85 -52.37 4.96
N ARG A 209 26.78 -53.14 5.15
CA ARG A 209 25.63 -53.11 4.25
C ARG A 209 24.81 -51.83 4.38
N GLU A 210 24.67 -51.30 5.60
CA GLU A 210 24.04 -49.99 5.83
C GLU A 210 24.80 -48.85 5.15
N VAL A 211 26.14 -48.86 5.25
CA VAL A 211 27.02 -47.93 4.53
C VAL A 211 26.89 -48.06 3.02
N ASP A 212 26.92 -49.28 2.49
CA ASP A 212 26.78 -49.57 1.05
C ASP A 212 25.43 -49.07 0.49
N MET A 213 24.34 -49.30 1.23
CA MET A 213 23.01 -48.80 0.86
C MET A 213 22.91 -47.27 0.91
N LEU A 214 23.54 -46.63 1.90
CA LEU A 214 23.63 -45.17 1.96
C LEU A 214 24.38 -44.61 0.75
N LEU A 215 25.49 -45.26 0.37
CA LEU A 215 26.30 -44.88 -0.77
C LEU A 215 25.51 -45.02 -2.08
N GLU A 216 24.87 -46.17 -2.32
CA GLU A 216 24.02 -46.40 -3.51
C GLU A 216 22.88 -45.38 -3.61
N SER A 217 22.23 -45.07 -2.49
CA SER A 217 21.15 -44.07 -2.43
C SER A 217 21.66 -42.68 -2.80
N GLN A 218 22.81 -42.25 -2.25
CA GLN A 218 23.39 -40.96 -2.63
C GLN A 218 23.85 -40.96 -4.10
N CYS A 219 24.42 -42.04 -4.61
CA CYS A 219 24.77 -42.17 -6.03
C CYS A 219 23.55 -42.07 -6.94
N GLN A 220 22.40 -42.66 -6.55
CA GLN A 220 21.15 -42.53 -7.31
C GLN A 220 20.62 -41.09 -7.30
N ARG A 221 20.69 -40.40 -6.15
CA ARG A 221 20.34 -38.98 -6.06
C ARG A 221 21.23 -38.14 -6.96
N LEU A 222 22.55 -38.38 -6.94
CA LEU A 222 23.50 -37.73 -7.84
C LEU A 222 23.24 -38.04 -9.32
N ARG A 223 22.85 -39.26 -9.70
CA ARG A 223 22.51 -39.59 -11.09
C ARG A 223 21.26 -38.88 -11.57
N LYS A 224 20.22 -38.76 -10.72
CA LYS A 224 19.02 -37.97 -11.03
C LYS A 224 19.36 -36.49 -11.22
N VAL A 225 20.26 -36.00 -10.39
CA VAL A 225 20.76 -34.64 -10.41
C VAL A 225 21.66 -34.39 -11.64
N LYS A 226 22.53 -35.33 -12.04
CA LYS A 226 23.36 -35.27 -13.26
C LYS A 226 22.54 -35.29 -14.55
N ASN A 227 21.43 -36.01 -14.56
CA ASN A 227 20.53 -36.11 -15.71
C ASN A 227 19.51 -34.95 -15.77
N SER A 228 19.56 -34.04 -14.79
CA SER A 228 18.81 -32.78 -14.76
C SER A 228 19.80 -31.68 -15.13
N ASP A 229 19.67 -31.09 -16.32
CA ASP A 229 20.60 -30.06 -16.84
C ASP A 229 20.63 -28.75 -16.01
N GLU A 230 19.94 -28.69 -14.87
CA GLU A 230 19.79 -27.54 -14.01
C GLU A 230 20.27 -27.84 -12.59
N LEU A 231 21.57 -27.66 -12.35
CA LEU A 231 22.12 -27.58 -11.00
C LEU A 231 22.70 -26.19 -10.77
N THR A 232 22.15 -25.50 -9.78
CA THR A 232 22.72 -24.24 -9.32
C THR A 232 24.07 -24.48 -8.64
N GLU A 233 24.96 -23.48 -8.68
CA GLU A 233 26.29 -23.52 -8.05
C GLU A 233 26.20 -23.86 -6.54
N ALA A 234 25.14 -23.40 -5.88
CA ALA A 234 24.89 -23.63 -4.46
C ALA A 234 24.56 -25.11 -4.16
N GLU A 235 23.74 -25.75 -4.98
CA GLU A 235 23.40 -27.18 -4.85
C GLU A 235 24.62 -28.06 -5.10
N ARG A 236 25.49 -27.68 -6.05
CA ARG A 236 26.79 -28.35 -6.26
C ARG A 236 27.69 -28.25 -5.04
N SER A 237 27.77 -27.07 -4.43
CA SER A 237 28.61 -26.85 -3.24
C SER A 237 28.09 -27.62 -2.01
N GLU A 238 26.76 -27.67 -1.80
CA GLU A 238 26.16 -28.43 -0.70
C GLU A 238 26.37 -29.93 -0.86
N LEU A 239 26.21 -30.45 -2.10
CA LEU A 239 26.47 -31.85 -2.41
C LEU A 239 27.93 -32.21 -2.13
N LYS A 240 28.90 -31.38 -2.55
CA LYS A 240 30.32 -31.60 -2.23
C LYS A 240 30.58 -31.67 -0.72
N GLY A 241 29.99 -30.74 0.05
CA GLY A 241 30.14 -30.72 1.51
C GLY A 241 29.59 -31.96 2.20
N ARG A 242 28.39 -32.43 1.78
CA ARG A 242 27.78 -33.66 2.33
C ARG A 242 28.53 -34.92 1.93
N TRP A 243 29.08 -34.99 0.72
CA TRP A 243 29.88 -36.13 0.28
C TRP A 243 31.20 -36.26 1.02
N GLY A 244 31.89 -35.15 1.32
CA GLY A 244 33.09 -35.17 2.16
C GLY A 244 32.81 -35.77 3.55
N LEU A 245 31.72 -35.34 4.19
CA LEU A 245 31.30 -35.86 5.49
C LEU A 245 30.96 -37.37 5.46
N ILE A 246 30.32 -37.84 4.38
CA ILE A 246 29.97 -39.26 4.24
C ILE A 246 31.23 -40.10 4.02
N LEU A 247 32.17 -39.65 3.18
CA LEU A 247 33.43 -40.37 2.96
C LEU A 247 34.26 -40.45 4.25
N ASP A 248 34.33 -39.37 5.03
CA ASP A 248 35.01 -39.37 6.33
C ASP A 248 34.35 -40.34 7.31
N GLN A 249 33.02 -40.34 7.40
CA GLN A 249 32.27 -41.29 8.24
C GLN A 249 32.46 -42.75 7.82
N ILE A 250 32.58 -43.03 6.52
CA ILE A 250 32.82 -44.38 6.01
C ILE A 250 34.23 -44.84 6.35
N CYS A 251 35.24 -43.98 6.12
CA CYS A 251 36.63 -44.25 6.47
C CYS A 251 36.81 -44.50 7.98
N ASP A 252 36.14 -43.72 8.82
CA ASP A 252 36.17 -43.87 10.28
C ASP A 252 35.42 -45.12 10.75
N ALA A 253 34.32 -45.51 10.09
CA ALA A 253 33.48 -46.62 10.52
C ALA A 253 34.00 -48.00 10.10
N THR A 254 34.65 -48.14 8.94
CA THR A 254 35.01 -49.47 8.43
C THR A 254 36.40 -49.92 8.86
N GLY A 255 37.39 -49.03 9.02
CA GLY A 255 38.77 -49.40 9.35
C GLY A 255 39.38 -50.49 8.43
N VAL A 256 38.72 -50.77 7.29
CA VAL A 256 38.94 -51.92 6.42
C VAL A 256 38.89 -51.45 4.98
N TYR A 257 39.78 -52.03 4.20
CA TYR A 257 39.97 -51.85 2.76
C TYR A 257 38.63 -51.98 2.01
N LEU A 258 38.20 -50.90 1.34
CA LEU A 258 37.08 -50.92 0.40
C LEU A 258 37.36 -51.97 -0.67
N ASP A 259 36.36 -52.78 -1.03
CA ASP A 259 36.53 -53.73 -2.12
C ASP A 259 36.67 -52.99 -3.47
N PRO A 260 37.26 -53.60 -4.50
CA PRO A 260 37.51 -52.96 -5.80
C PRO A 260 36.29 -52.29 -6.44
N MET A 261 35.09 -52.84 -6.26
CA MET A 261 33.83 -52.27 -6.76
C MET A 261 33.43 -51.02 -5.98
N GLN A 262 33.69 -50.99 -4.66
CA GLN A 262 33.46 -49.82 -3.82
C GLN A 262 34.50 -48.71 -4.10
N MET A 263 35.74 -49.10 -4.40
CA MET A 263 36.79 -48.18 -4.88
C MET A 263 36.43 -47.56 -6.24
N GLU A 264 35.86 -48.34 -7.15
CA GLU A 264 35.37 -47.86 -8.45
C GLU A 264 34.22 -46.85 -8.29
N LEU A 265 33.27 -47.12 -7.38
CA LEU A 265 32.20 -46.17 -7.03
C LEU A 265 32.72 -44.86 -6.42
N VAL A 266 33.75 -44.94 -5.58
CA VAL A 266 34.41 -43.75 -5.00
C VAL A 266 35.16 -42.96 -6.09
N GLU A 267 35.82 -43.63 -7.03
CA GLU A 267 36.48 -42.93 -8.14
C GLU A 267 35.52 -42.38 -9.19
N ASP A 268 34.40 -43.05 -9.47
CA ASP A 268 33.33 -42.52 -10.29
C ASP A 268 32.73 -41.25 -9.65
N ALA A 269 32.55 -41.25 -8.33
CA ALA A 269 32.07 -40.08 -7.59
C ALA A 269 33.08 -38.93 -7.62
N LYS A 270 34.39 -39.20 -7.45
CA LYS A 270 35.46 -38.19 -7.57
C LYS A 270 35.54 -37.63 -8.99
N THR A 271 35.41 -38.47 -10.01
CA THR A 271 35.42 -38.07 -11.42
C THR A 271 34.21 -37.20 -11.77
N LEU A 272 33.04 -37.53 -11.22
CA LEU A 272 31.85 -36.69 -11.32
C LEU A 272 32.01 -35.33 -10.63
N MET A 273 32.72 -35.28 -9.50
CA MET A 273 33.02 -34.02 -8.80
C MET A 273 34.03 -33.13 -9.53
N ALA A 274 35.00 -33.73 -10.23
CA ALA A 274 36.00 -33.02 -11.03
C ALA A 274 35.40 -32.40 -12.31
N ASN A 275 34.47 -33.11 -12.96
CA ASN A 275 33.82 -32.66 -14.19
C ASN A 275 32.69 -31.64 -13.99
N ALA A 276 32.40 -31.25 -12.73
CA ALA A 276 31.41 -30.24 -12.40
C ALA A 276 32.01 -28.83 -12.14
N GLN A 277 33.31 -28.65 -12.42
CA GLN A 277 34.03 -27.36 -12.51
C GLN A 277 33.81 -26.72 -13.88
#